data_AF-A0A1N7RAR0-F1
#
_entry.id   AF-A0A1N7RAR0-F1
#
_cell.length_a   1.000
_cell.length_b   1.000
_cell.length_c   1.000
_cell.angle_alpha   90.00
_cell.angle_beta   90.00
_cell.angle_gamma   90.00
#
_symmetry.space_group_name_H-M   'P 1'
#
loop_
_entity.id
_entity.type
_entity.pdbx_description
1 polymer ?
#
loop_
_entity_poly.entity_id
_entity_poly.type
_entity_poly.pdbx_seq_one_letter_code
_entity_poly.pdbx_strand_id
1 'polypeptide(L)'
;MNRSWFTQKDFTSLVITKDKSLADHAVVKSITITDTQYIDRLAARIEQIYPDGDMMISFSGAAEYIRLTFFSGDKIQEIDVIQKGFKTPSTGFNIKNDYEKEIYAEIDALLFPALDKVIPKVKELPLEFGKFSLCYKGSRFEDMAPVTLSFHIDEFSCTDKKGNVELLQISSGQLPPQPYVIKGSGVTILTFRSNNDKRIYPEFFQVMEGLPG
;
A
#
# COMPACT_ATOMS: atom_id res chain seq x y z
N MET A 1 -0.30 21.48 24.70
CA MET A 1 -0.27 21.69 23.24
C MET A 1 -0.63 20.36 22.60
N ASN A 2 -1.60 20.33 21.69
CA ASN A 2 -1.97 19.11 20.98
C ASN A 2 -0.88 18.84 19.92
N ARG A 3 -0.11 17.75 20.06
CA ARG A 3 0.90 17.39 19.05
C ARG A 3 0.18 16.81 17.83
N SER A 4 0.65 17.16 16.63
CA SER A 4 0.07 16.69 15.36
C SER A 4 1.11 15.92 14.56
N TRP A 5 0.67 14.89 13.83
CA TRP A 5 1.50 14.15 12.88
C TRP A 5 1.89 15.01 11.68
N PHE A 6 0.92 15.76 11.15
CA PHE A 6 1.11 16.61 9.99
C PHE A 6 0.75 18.06 10.32
N THR A 7 1.43 18.97 9.64
CA THR A 7 1.08 20.40 9.69
C THR A 7 0.55 20.90 8.34
N GLN A 8 0.69 20.09 7.29
CA GLN A 8 0.08 20.28 5.97
C GLN A 8 -0.89 19.12 5.70
N LYS A 9 -1.78 19.28 4.72
CA LYS A 9 -2.77 18.24 4.35
C LYS A 9 -2.92 18.04 2.84
N ASP A 10 -2.25 18.86 2.03
CA ASP A 10 -2.31 18.90 0.58
C ASP A 10 -1.06 18.26 -0.04
N PHE A 11 -0.82 16.99 0.29
CA PHE A 11 0.37 16.28 -0.18
C PHE A 11 0.24 15.92 -1.66
N THR A 12 1.25 16.26 -2.45
CA THR A 12 1.30 16.00 -3.89
C THR A 12 2.11 14.74 -4.24
N SER A 13 3.03 14.35 -3.37
CA SER A 13 3.78 13.10 -3.51
C SER A 13 4.26 12.56 -2.17
N LEU A 14 4.52 11.25 -2.16
CA LEU A 14 5.08 10.51 -1.05
C LEU A 14 6.25 9.68 -1.58
N VAL A 15 7.41 9.82 -0.95
CA VAL A 15 8.55 8.92 -1.16
C VAL A 15 8.66 7.99 0.03
N ILE A 16 8.62 6.69 -0.23
CA ILE A 16 8.83 5.65 0.78
C ILE A 16 10.21 5.05 0.53
N THR A 17 11.11 5.19 1.49
CA THR A 17 12.48 4.67 1.39
C THR A 17 12.75 3.68 2.52
N LYS A 18 13.25 2.50 2.17
CA LYS A 18 13.80 1.54 3.13
C LYS A 18 15.30 1.53 3.05
N ASP A 19 15.92 1.73 4.20
CA ASP A 19 17.35 1.66 4.37
C ASP A 19 17.77 0.25 4.79
N LYS A 20 19.06 -0.05 4.68
CA LYS A 20 19.62 -1.33 5.10
C LYS A 20 19.45 -1.54 6.60
N SER A 21 19.65 -0.49 7.39
CA SER A 21 19.33 -0.48 8.83
C SER A 21 19.30 0.95 9.37
N LEU A 22 18.87 1.11 10.62
CA LEU A 22 18.86 2.39 11.33
C LEU A 22 20.25 3.06 11.39
N ALA A 23 21.34 2.29 11.47
CA ALA A 23 22.71 2.82 11.49
C ALA A 23 23.37 2.88 10.10
N ASP A 24 22.79 2.24 9.09
CA ASP A 24 23.32 2.15 7.73
C ASP A 24 22.24 2.59 6.75
N HIS A 25 22.25 3.89 6.44
CA HIS A 25 21.28 4.57 5.57
C HIS A 25 21.49 4.28 4.07
N ALA A 26 22.20 3.21 3.72
CA ALA A 26 22.22 2.72 2.35
C ALA A 26 20.82 2.27 1.93
N VAL A 27 20.28 2.90 0.89
CA VAL A 27 18.93 2.63 0.39
C VAL A 27 18.86 1.23 -0.22
N VAL A 28 17.98 0.39 0.33
CA VAL A 28 17.66 -0.95 -0.20
C VAL A 28 16.57 -0.85 -1.26
N LYS A 29 15.55 -0.01 -1.01
CA LYS A 29 14.43 0.18 -1.91
C LYS A 29 13.83 1.57 -1.69
N SER A 30 13.42 2.22 -2.77
CA SER A 30 12.66 3.46 -2.71
C SER A 30 11.58 3.43 -3.78
N ILE A 31 10.41 3.98 -3.45
CA ILE A 31 9.29 4.18 -4.38
C ILE A 31 8.75 5.60 -4.22
N THR A 32 8.29 6.17 -5.34
CA THR A 32 7.63 7.48 -5.37
C THR A 32 6.18 7.28 -5.75
N ILE A 33 5.27 7.86 -4.98
CA ILE A 33 3.83 7.79 -5.17
C ILE A 33 3.32 9.21 -5.44
N THR A 34 2.51 9.36 -6.48
CA THR A 34 1.83 10.62 -6.85
C THR A 34 0.31 10.48 -6.84
N ASP A 35 -0.21 9.33 -6.43
CA ASP A 35 -1.64 9.11 -6.21
C ASP A 35 -2.09 9.82 -4.92
N THR A 36 -2.55 11.06 -5.07
CA THR A 36 -2.96 11.90 -3.94
C THR A 36 -4.06 11.27 -3.10
N GLN A 37 -4.96 10.48 -3.70
CA GLN A 37 -6.02 9.80 -2.95
C GLN A 37 -5.44 8.74 -2.02
N TYR A 38 -4.45 7.99 -2.47
CA TYR A 38 -3.74 7.04 -1.60
C TYR A 38 -2.96 7.77 -0.50
N ILE A 39 -2.24 8.84 -0.86
CA ILE A 39 -1.44 9.63 0.08
C ILE A 39 -2.32 10.21 1.19
N ASP A 40 -3.45 10.83 0.84
CA ASP A 40 -4.40 11.42 1.79
C ASP A 40 -4.98 10.36 2.72
N ARG A 41 -5.34 9.17 2.19
CA ARG A 41 -5.82 8.06 3.01
C ARG A 41 -4.75 7.55 3.97
N LEU A 42 -3.51 7.37 3.52
CA LEU A 42 -2.41 6.93 4.36
C LEU A 42 -2.12 7.97 5.46
N ALA A 43 -2.06 9.26 5.11
CA ALA A 43 -1.90 10.33 6.07
C ALA A 43 -3.02 10.36 7.11
N ALA A 44 -4.29 10.26 6.67
CA ALA A 44 -5.44 10.22 7.57
C ALA A 44 -5.42 9.01 8.53
N ARG A 45 -4.87 7.87 8.09
CA ARG A 45 -4.67 6.70 8.95
C ARG A 45 -3.54 6.89 9.93
N ILE A 46 -2.43 7.48 9.51
CA ILE A 46 -1.33 7.85 10.42
C ILE A 46 -1.83 8.86 11.48
N GLU A 47 -2.69 9.82 11.12
CA GLU A 47 -3.29 10.77 12.07
C GLU A 47 -4.15 10.09 13.15
N GLN A 48 -4.62 8.85 12.94
CA GLN A 48 -5.36 8.07 13.95
C GLN A 48 -4.42 7.42 14.98
N ILE A 49 -3.12 7.34 14.70
CA ILE A 49 -2.13 6.90 15.67
C ILE A 49 -1.99 7.99 16.73
N TYR A 50 -1.98 7.61 18.01
CA TYR A 50 -1.82 8.60 19.08
C TYR A 50 -0.46 9.33 18.93
N PRO A 51 -0.44 10.68 18.91
CA PRO A 51 0.77 11.45 18.61
C PRO A 51 1.74 11.54 19.80
N ASP A 52 1.27 11.16 21.00
CA ASP A 52 2.07 11.10 22.21
C ASP A 52 2.43 9.64 22.53
N GLY A 53 3.58 9.19 22.01
CA GLY A 53 4.14 7.88 22.30
C GLY A 53 4.24 7.59 23.80
N ASP A 54 3.95 6.35 24.18
CA ASP A 54 3.90 5.89 25.56
C ASP A 54 5.26 5.44 26.09
N MET A 55 6.25 5.20 25.22
CA MET A 55 7.59 4.78 25.63
C MET A 55 8.72 5.25 24.68
N MET A 56 9.87 5.58 25.29
CA MET A 56 11.14 5.73 24.57
C MET A 56 11.79 4.36 24.40
N ILE A 57 12.13 4.00 23.16
CA ILE A 57 12.76 2.70 22.84
C ILE A 57 14.16 2.95 22.30
N SER A 58 15.16 2.28 22.86
CA SER A 58 16.50 2.23 22.29
C SER A 58 16.60 1.05 21.34
N PHE A 59 16.80 1.32 20.06
CA PHE A 59 16.96 0.30 19.03
C PHE A 59 18.44 0.02 18.78
N SER A 60 18.76 -1.24 18.48
CA SER A 60 20.08 -1.60 17.95
C SER A 60 20.31 -0.93 16.60
N GLY A 61 21.57 -0.64 16.23
CA GLY A 61 21.90 -0.08 14.92
C GLY A 61 21.45 -0.95 13.73
N ALA A 62 21.33 -2.27 13.92
CA ALA A 62 20.82 -3.21 12.91
C ALA A 62 19.28 -3.21 12.75
N ALA A 63 18.57 -2.34 13.47
CA ALA A 63 17.12 -2.25 13.38
C ALA A 63 16.66 -1.89 11.96
N GLU A 64 15.53 -2.45 11.54
CA GLU A 64 14.87 -2.04 10.31
C GLU A 64 14.46 -0.57 10.38
N TYR A 65 14.66 0.16 9.27
CA TYR A 65 14.34 1.58 9.16
C TYR A 65 13.70 1.88 7.81
N ILE A 66 12.51 2.50 7.87
CA ILE A 66 11.77 3.04 6.72
C ILE A 66 11.49 4.51 6.99
N ARG A 67 11.67 5.35 5.98
CA ARG A 67 11.32 6.77 6.01
C ARG A 67 10.18 7.03 5.04
N LEU A 68 9.15 7.71 5.54
CA LEU A 68 8.05 8.24 4.74
C LEU A 68 8.26 9.75 4.60
N THR A 69 8.51 10.22 3.39
CA THR A 69 8.73 11.64 3.09
C THR A 69 7.57 12.17 2.27
N PHE A 70 6.70 12.96 2.91
CA PHE A 70 5.54 13.60 2.30
C PHE A 70 5.91 14.99 1.78
N PHE A 71 5.51 15.30 0.56
CA PHE A 71 5.78 16.58 -0.10
C PHE A 71 4.48 17.35 -0.34
N SER A 72 4.47 18.64 0.02
CA SER A 72 3.43 19.62 -0.33
C SER A 72 4.13 20.85 -0.91
N GLY A 73 4.36 20.83 -2.23
CA GLY A 73 5.23 21.79 -2.91
C GLY A 73 6.66 21.75 -2.36
N ASP A 74 7.15 22.88 -1.84
CA ASP A 74 8.49 22.99 -1.23
C ASP A 74 8.54 22.51 0.24
N LYS A 75 7.39 22.18 0.83
CA LYS A 75 7.32 21.71 2.22
C LYS A 75 7.46 20.20 2.28
N ILE A 76 8.28 19.75 3.23
CA ILE A 76 8.57 18.32 3.45
C ILE A 76 8.19 17.95 4.88
N GLN A 77 7.52 16.81 5.04
CA GLN A 77 7.27 16.19 6.35
C GLN A 77 7.76 14.75 6.33
N GLU A 78 8.55 14.38 7.33
CA GLU A 78 9.13 13.04 7.43
C GLU A 78 8.56 12.28 8.62
N ILE A 79 8.29 11.00 8.40
CA ILE A 79 7.89 10.06 9.44
C ILE A 79 8.83 8.87 9.40
N ASP A 80 9.46 8.61 10.53
CA ASP A 80 10.35 7.46 10.72
C ASP A 80 9.55 6.25 11.19
N VAL A 81 9.75 5.11 10.55
CA VAL A 81 9.23 3.80 10.99
C VAL A 81 10.42 2.91 11.32
N ILE A 82 10.55 2.52 12.59
CA ILE A 82 11.69 1.75 13.11
C ILE A 82 11.16 0.46 13.73
N GLN A 83 11.68 -0.69 13.31
CA GLN A 83 11.18 -2.01 13.71
C GLN A 83 9.64 -2.11 13.73
N LYS A 84 9.00 -1.64 12.65
CA LYS A 84 7.54 -1.65 12.47
C LYS A 84 6.73 -0.71 13.37
N GLY A 85 7.38 0.08 14.23
CA GLY A 85 6.74 1.11 15.05
C GLY A 85 6.93 2.49 14.44
N PHE A 86 5.90 3.34 14.52
CA PHE A 86 5.97 4.71 14.05
C PHE A 86 6.56 5.60 15.15
N LYS A 87 7.61 6.34 14.81
CA LYS A 87 8.18 7.35 15.70
C LYS A 87 7.21 8.52 15.82
N THR A 88 6.70 8.75 17.03
CA THR A 88 5.66 9.74 17.26
C THR A 88 6.22 11.17 17.27
N PRO A 89 5.38 12.19 17.03
CA PRO A 89 5.75 13.59 17.20
C PRO A 89 6.30 13.94 18.60
N SER A 90 5.89 13.20 19.64
CA SER A 90 6.40 13.35 21.00
C SER A 90 7.81 12.80 21.25
N THR A 91 8.45 12.20 20.25
CA THR A 91 9.75 11.50 20.28
C THR A 91 9.75 10.04 20.78
N GLY A 92 8.57 9.50 21.14
CA GLY A 92 8.40 8.10 21.58
C GLY A 92 7.86 7.16 20.50
N PHE A 93 7.40 6.00 20.93
CA PHE A 93 6.66 5.00 20.14
C PHE A 93 5.41 4.61 20.93
N ASN A 94 4.37 4.10 20.26
CA ASN A 94 3.24 3.47 20.94
C ASN A 94 3.45 1.95 21.02
N ILE A 95 3.41 1.38 22.22
CA ILE A 95 3.56 -0.07 22.41
C ILE A 95 2.25 -0.79 22.07
N LYS A 96 2.35 -1.98 21.45
CA LYS A 96 1.22 -2.92 21.20
C LYS A 96 0.07 -2.32 20.38
N ASN A 97 0.38 -1.49 19.39
CA ASN A 97 -0.63 -0.98 18.48
C ASN A 97 -0.78 -1.89 17.23
N ASP A 98 -1.79 -2.76 17.22
CA ASP A 98 -2.04 -3.64 16.06
C ASP A 98 -2.39 -2.84 14.79
N TYR A 99 -2.98 -1.66 14.95
CA TYR A 99 -3.27 -0.77 13.83
C TYR A 99 -2.01 -0.25 13.13
N GLU A 100 -0.94 0.05 13.87
CA GLU A 100 0.36 0.41 13.28
C GLU A 100 0.97 -0.75 12.48
N LYS A 101 0.77 -1.99 12.93
CA LYS A 101 1.25 -3.17 12.20
C LYS A 101 0.53 -3.34 10.87
N GLU A 102 -0.76 -3.01 10.81
CA GLU A 102 -1.53 -3.01 9.55
C GLU A 102 -0.95 -1.98 8.57
N ILE A 103 -0.77 -0.72 9.02
CA ILE A 103 -0.19 0.33 8.17
C ILE A 103 1.24 -0.06 7.72
N TYR A 104 2.06 -0.60 8.63
CA TYR A 104 3.39 -1.09 8.28
C TYR A 104 3.33 -2.20 7.23
N ALA A 105 2.41 -3.17 7.37
CA ALA A 105 2.29 -4.28 6.42
C ALA A 105 1.94 -3.77 5.01
N GLU A 106 1.13 -2.72 4.91
CA GLU A 106 0.79 -2.08 3.63
C GLU A 106 2.00 -1.38 3.01
N ILE A 107 2.77 -0.65 3.80
CA ILE A 107 4.02 0.00 3.36
C ILE A 107 5.03 -1.05 2.90
N ASP A 108 5.23 -2.13 3.66
CA ASP A 108 6.11 -3.23 3.29
C ASP A 108 5.63 -3.92 2.00
N ALA A 109 4.32 -4.11 1.84
CA ALA A 109 3.74 -4.71 0.64
C ALA A 109 3.94 -3.85 -0.61
N LEU A 110 4.02 -2.53 -0.50
CA LEU A 110 4.38 -1.63 -1.60
C LEU A 110 5.86 -1.67 -1.95
N LEU A 111 6.75 -1.76 -0.96
CA LEU A 111 8.19 -1.83 -1.17
C LEU A 111 8.63 -3.20 -1.71
N PHE A 112 8.05 -4.27 -1.16
CA PHE A 112 8.34 -5.67 -1.45
C PHE A 112 7.03 -6.42 -1.76
N PRO A 113 6.41 -6.12 -2.91
CA PRO A 113 5.24 -6.86 -3.37
C PRO A 113 5.62 -8.33 -3.55
N ALA A 114 4.72 -9.21 -3.15
CA ALA A 114 4.89 -10.64 -3.24
C ALA A 114 3.53 -11.32 -3.40
N LEU A 115 3.56 -12.55 -3.90
CA LEU A 115 2.38 -13.41 -3.92
C LEU A 115 1.84 -13.60 -2.51
N ASP A 116 0.54 -13.80 -2.40
CA ASP A 116 -0.23 -13.98 -1.18
C ASP A 116 -0.16 -12.81 -0.17
N LYS A 117 0.49 -11.69 -0.51
CA LYS A 117 0.38 -10.44 0.25
C LYS A 117 -0.83 -9.62 -0.20
N VAL A 118 -1.55 -9.04 0.76
CA VAL A 118 -2.55 -8.00 0.49
C VAL A 118 -1.80 -6.69 0.25
N ILE A 119 -2.04 -6.06 -0.89
CA ILE A 119 -1.31 -4.89 -1.37
C ILE A 119 -2.31 -3.76 -1.64
N PRO A 120 -2.03 -2.52 -1.20
CA PRO A 120 -2.90 -1.38 -1.53
C PRO A 120 -2.87 -1.07 -3.02
N LYS A 121 -4.02 -0.68 -3.56
CA LYS A 121 -4.18 -0.13 -4.90
C LYS A 121 -3.65 1.30 -4.89
N VAL A 122 -2.52 1.51 -5.58
CA VAL A 122 -1.90 2.83 -5.78
C VAL A 122 -1.85 3.09 -7.27
N LYS A 123 -2.51 4.17 -7.71
CA LYS A 123 -2.64 4.50 -9.13
C LYS A 123 -1.29 4.80 -9.75
N GLU A 124 -1.06 4.26 -10.95
CA GLU A 124 0.17 4.42 -11.73
C GLU A 124 1.47 3.94 -11.06
N LEU A 125 1.39 3.19 -9.95
CA LEU A 125 2.56 2.59 -9.31
C LEU A 125 2.79 1.17 -9.87
N PRO A 126 3.91 0.90 -10.56
CA PRO A 126 4.26 -0.46 -10.96
C PRO A 126 4.78 -1.27 -9.77
N LEU A 127 4.18 -2.44 -9.54
CA LEU A 127 4.54 -3.39 -8.50
C LEU A 127 5.19 -4.62 -9.14
N GLU A 128 6.43 -4.91 -8.79
CA GLU A 128 7.27 -5.93 -9.42
C GLU A 128 7.19 -7.29 -8.70
N PHE A 129 6.65 -8.31 -9.37
CA PHE A 129 6.53 -9.68 -8.84
C PHE A 129 7.62 -10.61 -9.42
N GLY A 130 8.72 -10.04 -9.89
CA GLY A 130 9.87 -10.75 -10.45
C GLY A 130 9.68 -11.32 -11.86
N LYS A 131 8.51 -11.92 -12.18
CA LYS A 131 8.18 -12.39 -13.54
C LYS A 131 7.27 -11.48 -14.35
N PHE A 132 6.63 -10.54 -13.68
CA PHE A 132 5.74 -9.57 -14.28
C PHE A 132 5.64 -8.39 -13.32
N SER A 133 5.10 -7.29 -13.81
CA SER A 133 4.67 -6.18 -12.99
C SER A 133 3.19 -5.90 -13.15
N LEU A 134 2.56 -5.45 -12.07
CA LEU A 134 1.17 -5.01 -12.08
C LEU A 134 1.11 -3.53 -11.75
N CYS A 135 0.28 -2.79 -12.47
CA CYS A 135 0.04 -1.39 -12.20
C CYS A 135 -1.46 -1.12 -12.24
N TYR A 136 -1.99 -0.59 -11.14
CA TYR A 136 -3.39 -0.19 -11.05
C TYR A 136 -3.59 1.14 -11.79
N LYS A 137 -4.54 1.17 -12.73
CA LYS A 137 -4.84 2.32 -13.60
C LYS A 137 -6.01 3.16 -13.11
N GLY A 138 -6.77 2.65 -12.16
CA GLY A 138 -7.95 3.31 -11.59
C GLY A 138 -9.17 2.41 -11.65
N SER A 139 -10.27 2.90 -11.09
CA SER A 139 -11.58 2.29 -11.26
C SER A 139 -12.44 3.20 -12.11
N ARG A 140 -13.22 2.61 -13.01
CA ARG A 140 -14.34 3.29 -13.67
C ARG A 140 -15.65 2.76 -13.11
N PHE A 141 -16.64 3.64 -13.08
CA PHE A 141 -17.99 3.27 -12.72
C PHE A 141 -18.73 2.79 -13.97
N GLU A 142 -19.40 1.64 -13.88
CA GLU A 142 -20.30 1.17 -14.93
C GLU A 142 -21.69 0.89 -14.36
N ASP A 143 -22.67 1.67 -14.83
CA ASP A 143 -24.09 1.35 -14.66
C ASP A 143 -24.48 0.30 -15.70
N MET A 144 -24.76 -0.92 -15.25
CA MET A 144 -25.47 -1.88 -16.08
C MET A 144 -26.96 -1.81 -15.76
N ALA A 145 -27.81 -1.73 -16.79
CA ALA A 145 -29.25 -1.85 -16.62
C ALA A 145 -29.58 -3.34 -16.31
N PRO A 146 -30.40 -3.64 -15.27
CA PRO A 146 -31.13 -2.72 -14.39
C PRO A 146 -30.26 -2.10 -13.28
N VAL A 147 -30.58 -0.84 -12.92
CA VAL A 147 -29.89 0.07 -11.96
C VAL A 147 -29.79 -0.48 -10.51
N THR A 148 -30.20 -1.73 -10.27
CA THR A 148 -30.13 -2.36 -8.95
C THR A 148 -28.74 -2.91 -8.61
N LEU A 149 -27.81 -2.86 -9.55
CA LEU A 149 -26.47 -3.42 -9.41
C LEU A 149 -25.42 -2.43 -9.96
N SER A 150 -24.90 -1.59 -9.07
CA SER A 150 -23.78 -0.70 -9.38
C SER A 150 -22.45 -1.43 -9.22
N PHE A 151 -21.61 -1.42 -10.26
CA PHE A 151 -20.30 -2.06 -10.23
C PHE A 151 -19.19 -1.07 -10.59
N HIS A 152 -18.03 -1.26 -9.98
CA HIS A 152 -16.79 -0.63 -10.39
C HIS A 152 -16.00 -1.63 -11.23
N ILE A 153 -15.38 -1.16 -12.29
CA ILE A 153 -14.36 -1.93 -13.00
C ILE A 153 -13.01 -1.38 -12.60
N ASP A 154 -12.25 -2.18 -11.87
CA ASP A 154 -10.84 -1.91 -11.63
C ASP A 154 -10.04 -2.26 -12.88
N GLU A 155 -9.20 -1.33 -13.31
CA GLU A 155 -8.31 -1.50 -14.44
C GLU A 155 -6.88 -1.71 -13.93
N PHE A 156 -6.23 -2.77 -14.42
CA PHE A 156 -4.82 -3.05 -14.15
C PHE A 156 -4.08 -3.25 -15.47
N SER A 157 -2.84 -2.82 -15.56
CA SER A 157 -1.94 -3.29 -16.62
C SER A 157 -0.97 -4.32 -16.05
N CYS A 158 -0.85 -5.46 -16.71
CA CYS A 158 0.17 -6.47 -16.43
C CYS A 158 1.27 -6.38 -17.50
N THR A 159 2.52 -6.22 -17.09
CA THR A 159 3.67 -6.25 -18.00
C THR A 159 4.48 -7.50 -17.77
N ASP A 160 4.67 -8.35 -18.79
CA ASP A 160 5.50 -9.54 -18.68
C ASP A 160 7.01 -9.21 -18.76
N LYS A 161 7.89 -10.20 -18.52
CA LYS A 161 9.35 -10.02 -18.66
C LYS A 161 9.82 -9.57 -20.05
N LYS A 162 9.02 -9.79 -21.09
CA LYS A 162 9.33 -9.42 -22.47
C LYS A 162 8.86 -8.00 -22.79
N GLY A 163 8.18 -7.33 -21.87
CA GLY A 163 7.63 -5.99 -22.04
C GLY A 163 6.25 -5.97 -22.70
N ASN A 164 5.60 -7.12 -22.88
CA ASN A 164 4.23 -7.15 -23.39
C ASN A 164 3.28 -6.68 -22.31
N VAL A 165 2.40 -5.75 -22.67
CA VAL A 165 1.41 -5.19 -21.76
C VAL A 165 0.03 -5.76 -22.07
N GLU A 166 -0.61 -6.34 -21.05
CA GLU A 166 -2.00 -6.78 -21.07
C GLU A 166 -2.83 -5.86 -20.16
N LEU A 167 -3.95 -5.35 -20.67
CA LEU A 167 -4.93 -4.62 -19.86
C LEU A 167 -5.93 -5.61 -19.27
N LEU A 168 -6.07 -5.57 -17.95
CA LEU A 168 -6.96 -6.42 -17.16
C LEU A 168 -8.10 -5.56 -16.62
N GLN A 169 -9.33 -6.06 -16.73
CA GLN A 169 -10.53 -5.40 -16.21
C GLN A 169 -11.20 -6.35 -15.24
N ILE A 170 -11.37 -5.91 -14.00
CA ILE A 170 -11.93 -6.70 -12.90
C ILE A 170 -13.19 -6.00 -12.40
N SER A 171 -14.34 -6.67 -12.51
CA SER A 171 -15.61 -6.16 -11.99
C SER A 171 -15.66 -6.26 -10.46
N SER A 172 -15.17 -5.23 -9.79
CA SER A 172 -15.29 -4.99 -8.35
C SER A 172 -16.69 -4.46 -7.99
N GLY A 173 -17.50 -5.26 -7.29
CA GLY A 173 -18.84 -4.85 -6.81
C GLY A 173 -19.92 -5.91 -6.93
N GLN A 174 -19.69 -6.97 -7.71
CA GLN A 174 -20.47 -8.21 -7.57
C GLN A 174 -20.16 -8.83 -6.21
N LEU A 175 -21.14 -9.45 -5.57
CA LEU A 175 -20.93 -10.15 -4.29
C LEU A 175 -21.11 -11.65 -4.52
N PRO A 176 -20.01 -12.44 -4.55
CA PRO A 176 -18.60 -12.05 -4.60
C PRO A 176 -18.14 -11.64 -6.02
N PRO A 177 -17.11 -10.79 -6.18
CA PRO A 177 -16.44 -10.58 -7.46
C PRO A 177 -15.78 -11.87 -7.92
N GLN A 178 -15.83 -12.14 -9.22
CA GLN A 178 -15.09 -13.24 -9.83
C GLN A 178 -13.58 -12.95 -9.75
N PRO A 179 -12.75 -13.88 -9.25
CA PRO A 179 -11.30 -13.82 -9.36
C PRO A 179 -10.85 -13.61 -10.81
N TYR A 180 -9.80 -12.82 -11.03
CA TYR A 180 -9.29 -12.59 -12.38
C TYR A 180 -8.00 -13.38 -12.63
N VAL A 181 -8.04 -14.33 -13.56
CA VAL A 181 -6.87 -15.13 -13.94
C VAL A 181 -6.10 -14.42 -15.05
N ILE A 182 -4.82 -14.09 -14.81
CA ILE A 182 -3.95 -13.51 -15.83
C ILE A 182 -3.49 -14.65 -16.76
N LYS A 183 -3.91 -14.60 -18.02
CA LYS A 183 -3.68 -15.70 -18.97
C LYS A 183 -2.20 -15.98 -19.17
N GLY A 184 -1.81 -17.26 -19.14
CA GLY A 184 -0.43 -17.70 -19.38
C GLY A 184 0.56 -17.43 -18.25
N SER A 185 0.18 -16.65 -17.22
CA SER A 185 1.02 -16.39 -16.04
C SER A 185 0.86 -17.43 -14.93
N GLY A 186 -0.30 -18.10 -14.89
CA GLY A 186 -0.69 -18.97 -13.78
C GLY A 186 -1.01 -18.21 -12.49
N VAL A 187 -1.18 -16.89 -12.52
CA VAL A 187 -1.55 -16.08 -11.34
C VAL A 187 -2.98 -15.54 -11.43
N THR A 188 -3.56 -15.32 -10.26
CA THR A 188 -4.91 -14.78 -10.09
C THR A 188 -4.86 -13.51 -9.23
N ILE A 189 -5.59 -12.48 -9.65
CA ILE A 189 -5.83 -11.27 -8.86
C ILE A 189 -7.15 -11.43 -8.11
N LEU A 190 -7.09 -11.20 -6.80
CA LEU A 190 -8.22 -11.24 -5.87
C LEU A 190 -8.48 -9.84 -5.33
N THR A 191 -9.74 -9.39 -5.38
CA THR A 191 -10.17 -8.05 -4.95
C THR A 191 -11.26 -8.07 -3.87
N PHE A 192 -11.63 -9.24 -3.35
CA PHE A 192 -12.72 -9.38 -2.37
C PHE A 192 -12.45 -10.34 -1.22
N ARG A 193 -12.00 -11.55 -1.52
CA ARG A 193 -11.57 -12.54 -0.55
C ARG A 193 -10.16 -12.95 -0.90
N SER A 194 -9.31 -13.00 0.13
CA SER A 194 -7.95 -13.51 0.01
C SER A 194 -7.94 -15.03 -0.11
N ASN A 195 -6.78 -15.59 -0.45
CA ASN A 195 -6.53 -17.03 -0.48
C ASN A 195 -6.82 -17.74 0.86
N ASN A 196 -6.85 -16.99 1.97
CA ASN A 196 -7.17 -17.49 3.32
C ASN A 196 -8.61 -17.15 3.77
N ASP A 197 -9.51 -16.86 2.82
CA ASP A 197 -10.91 -16.48 3.04
C ASP A 197 -11.16 -15.18 3.84
N LYS A 198 -10.10 -14.38 4.10
CA LYS A 198 -10.25 -13.06 4.72
C LYS A 198 -10.75 -12.04 3.70
N ARG A 199 -11.64 -11.15 4.13
CA ARG A 199 -12.12 -10.02 3.31
C ARG A 199 -10.96 -9.10 2.93
N ILE A 200 -10.90 -8.74 1.65
CA ILE A 200 -10.05 -7.69 1.09
C ILE A 200 -10.93 -6.44 0.95
N TYR A 201 -10.48 -5.32 1.50
CA TYR A 201 -11.21 -4.05 1.35
C TYR A 201 -11.01 -3.48 -0.06
N PRO A 202 -11.95 -2.66 -0.58
CA PRO A 202 -11.93 -2.19 -1.96
C PRO A 202 -10.64 -1.52 -2.42
N GLU A 203 -9.90 -0.90 -1.51
CA GLU A 203 -8.63 -0.21 -1.72
C GLU A 203 -7.41 -1.14 -1.75
N PHE A 204 -7.62 -2.46 -1.64
CA PHE A 204 -6.57 -3.47 -1.68
C PHE A 204 -6.85 -4.55 -2.72
N PHE A 205 -5.83 -5.34 -3.02
CA PHE A 205 -5.91 -6.56 -3.81
C PHE A 205 -4.88 -7.57 -3.30
N GLN A 206 -4.97 -8.82 -3.74
CA GLN A 206 -3.97 -9.85 -3.51
C GLN A 206 -3.68 -10.56 -4.84
N VAL A 207 -2.44 -10.98 -5.04
CA VAL A 207 -2.03 -11.82 -6.17
C VAL A 207 -1.66 -13.18 -5.63
N MET A 208 -2.20 -14.26 -6.19
CA MET A 208 -1.86 -15.64 -5.80
C MET A 208 -1.48 -16.48 -7.02
N GLU A 209 -0.79 -17.59 -6.79
CA GLU A 209 -0.59 -18.62 -7.80
C GLU A 209 -1.81 -19.56 -7.89
N GLY A 210 -2.17 -19.95 -9.11
CA GLY A 210 -3.25 -20.89 -9.38
C GLY A 210 -4.65 -20.28 -9.31
N LEU A 211 -5.66 -21.15 -9.35
CA LEU A 211 -7.06 -20.79 -9.12
C LEU A 211 -7.34 -20.78 -7.61
N PRO A 212 -8.22 -19.89 -7.12
CA PRO A 212 -8.66 -19.95 -5.73
C PRO A 212 -9.34 -21.29 -5.46
N GLY A 213 -9.01 -21.89 -4.31
CA GLY A 213 -9.53 -23.18 -3.85
C GLY A 213 -10.93 -23.10 -3.27
#